data_AF-A0A1Q9P1S5-F1
#
_entry.id   AF-A0A1Q9P1S5-F1
#
_cell.length_a   1.000
_cell.length_b   1.000
_cell.length_c   1.000
_cell.angle_alpha   90.00
_cell.angle_beta   90.00
_cell.angle_gamma   90.00
#
_symmetry.space_group_name_H-M   'P 1'
#
loop_
_entity.id
_entity.type
_entity.pdbx_description
1 polymer ?
#
loop_
_entity_poly.entity_id
_entity_poly.type
_entity_poly.pdbx_seq_one_letter_code
_entity_poly.pdbx_strand_id
1 'polypeptide(L)'
;MRGNELDDVLNNTLNAMAEVAKENGIISYQEFEILKQVRYDVNDYQNALKKALDDGIITSDENQILTKMKDDILKNVITVANFDKIVDDEEKGMIKKITEIINVYFSEVEDTGKR
;
A
#
# COMPACT_ATOMS: atom_id res chain seq x y z
N MET A 1 -0.38 -18.77 -5.56
CA MET A 1 -1.83 -18.45 -5.48
C MET A 1 -2.18 -17.38 -4.44
N ARG A 2 -1.31 -17.04 -3.46
CA ARG A 2 -1.62 -16.03 -2.42
C ARG A 2 -1.41 -14.55 -2.80
N GLY A 3 -0.64 -14.24 -3.84
CA GLY A 3 -0.46 -12.85 -4.30
C GLY A 3 -1.77 -12.15 -4.69
N ASN A 4 -2.73 -12.90 -5.27
CA ASN A 4 -4.04 -12.35 -5.65
C ASN A 4 -4.93 -12.00 -4.44
N GLU A 5 -4.85 -12.73 -3.32
CA GLU A 5 -5.74 -12.48 -2.17
C GLU A 5 -5.43 -11.15 -1.48
N LEU A 6 -4.14 -10.83 -1.30
CA LEU A 6 -3.73 -9.55 -0.72
C LEU A 6 -4.05 -8.37 -1.64
N ASP A 7 -3.94 -8.56 -2.95
CA ASP A 7 -4.31 -7.56 -3.94
C ASP A 7 -5.79 -7.29 -3.93
N ASP A 8 -6.60 -8.35 -3.85
CA ASP A 8 -8.04 -8.23 -3.71
C ASP A 8 -8.40 -7.50 -2.41
N VAL A 9 -7.73 -7.80 -1.29
CA VAL A 9 -7.96 -7.12 0.00
C VAL A 9 -7.57 -5.64 -0.05
N LEU A 10 -6.41 -5.30 -0.63
CA LEU A 10 -5.98 -3.91 -0.79
C LEU A 10 -6.94 -3.14 -1.71
N ASN A 11 -7.29 -3.71 -2.87
CA ASN A 11 -8.21 -3.10 -3.81
C ASN A 11 -9.61 -2.91 -3.21
N ASN A 12 -10.12 -3.90 -2.49
CA ASN A 12 -11.41 -3.80 -1.81
C ASN A 12 -11.38 -2.71 -0.71
N THR A 13 -10.27 -2.60 0.03
CA THR A 13 -10.13 -1.58 1.08
C THR A 13 -10.04 -0.18 0.48
N LEU A 14 -9.29 0.00 -0.61
CA LEU A 14 -9.21 1.29 -1.31
C LEU A 14 -10.53 1.67 -1.98
N ASN A 15 -11.26 0.71 -2.55
CA ASN A 15 -12.58 0.94 -3.12
C ASN A 15 -13.60 1.35 -2.05
N ALA A 16 -13.57 0.70 -0.87
CA ALA A 16 -14.42 1.09 0.24
C ALA A 16 -14.15 2.54 0.69
N MET A 17 -12.88 2.95 0.74
CA MET A 17 -12.51 4.33 1.07
C MET A 17 -12.91 5.33 -0.04
N ALA A 18 -12.84 4.92 -1.31
CA ALA A 18 -13.33 5.73 -2.43
C ALA A 18 -14.83 6.03 -2.33
N GLU A 19 -15.62 5.05 -1.89
CA GLU A 19 -17.07 5.23 -1.69
C GLU A 19 -17.35 6.10 -0.46
N VAL A 20 -16.62 5.91 0.64
CA VAL A 20 -16.72 6.76 1.85
C VAL A 20 -16.36 8.23 1.56
N ALA A 21 -15.33 8.46 0.75
CA ALA A 21 -14.94 9.80 0.31
C ALA A 21 -16.05 10.48 -0.52
N LYS A 22 -16.77 9.71 -1.34
CA LYS A 22 -17.88 10.21 -2.18
C LYS A 22 -19.15 10.50 -1.39
N GLU A 23 -19.52 9.62 -0.46
CA GLU A 23 -20.84 9.67 0.18
C GLU A 23 -20.90 10.69 1.33
N ASN A 24 -19.87 10.76 2.17
CA ASN A 24 -19.98 11.41 3.48
C ASN A 24 -18.95 12.53 3.72
N GLY A 25 -17.97 12.70 2.83
CA GLY A 25 -16.90 13.68 2.98
C GLY A 25 -15.95 13.41 4.16
N ILE A 26 -15.94 12.17 4.66
CA ILE A 26 -15.08 11.71 5.77
C ILE A 26 -13.61 11.71 5.36
N ILE A 27 -13.33 11.37 4.09
CA ILE A 27 -11.99 11.47 3.51
C ILE A 27 -12.00 12.66 2.56
N SER A 28 -11.04 13.56 2.70
CA SER A 28 -10.89 14.69 1.79
C SER A 28 -10.50 14.23 0.38
N TYR A 29 -10.77 15.07 -0.63
CA TYR A 29 -10.32 14.80 -1.99
C TYR A 29 -8.79 14.64 -2.09
N GLN A 30 -8.04 15.34 -1.24
CA GLN A 30 -6.57 15.29 -1.22
C GLN A 30 -6.07 13.96 -0.66
N GLU A 31 -6.64 13.49 0.45
CA GLU A 31 -6.36 12.16 1.01
C GLU A 31 -6.72 11.05 0.05
N PHE A 32 -7.86 11.18 -0.65
CA PHE A 32 -8.25 10.25 -1.71
C PHE A 32 -7.22 10.16 -2.84
N GLU A 33 -6.71 11.30 -3.32
CA GLU A 33 -5.68 11.30 -4.38
C GLU A 33 -4.36 10.67 -3.90
N ILE A 34 -3.95 10.88 -2.64
CA ILE A 34 -2.77 10.20 -2.08
C ILE A 34 -3.01 8.68 -1.98
N LEU A 35 -4.18 8.23 -1.54
CA LEU A 35 -4.53 6.80 -1.48
C LEU A 35 -4.55 6.15 -2.87
N LYS A 36 -5.02 6.89 -3.88
CA LYS A 36 -4.97 6.47 -5.27
C LYS A 36 -3.53 6.34 -5.76
N GLN A 37 -2.64 7.25 -5.36
CA GLN A 37 -1.21 7.14 -5.65
C GLN A 37 -0.60 5.90 -4.99
N VAL A 38 -0.91 5.64 -3.70
CA VAL A 38 -0.48 4.42 -2.99
C VAL A 38 -0.88 3.15 -3.76
N ARG A 39 -2.07 3.12 -4.36
CA ARG A 39 -2.50 1.99 -5.21
C ARG A 39 -1.58 1.79 -6.41
N TYR A 40 -1.24 2.85 -7.12
CA TYR A 40 -0.34 2.79 -8.27
C TYR A 40 1.05 2.33 -7.83
N ASP A 41 1.56 2.91 -6.74
CA ASP A 41 2.88 2.57 -6.19
C ASP A 41 2.97 1.09 -5.80
N VAL A 42 1.94 0.52 -5.17
CA VAL A 42 1.90 -0.92 -4.82
C VAL A 42 1.90 -1.80 -6.07
N ASN A 43 1.13 -1.44 -7.11
CA ASN A 43 1.13 -2.18 -8.37
C ASN A 43 2.51 -2.10 -9.07
N ASP A 44 3.15 -0.94 -9.03
CA ASP A 44 4.49 -0.78 -9.57
C ASP A 44 5.51 -1.60 -8.79
N TYR A 45 5.41 -1.63 -7.45
CA TYR A 45 6.23 -2.48 -6.60
C TYR A 45 6.05 -3.96 -6.96
N GLN A 46 4.82 -4.41 -7.20
CA GLN A 46 4.54 -5.78 -7.64
C GLN A 46 5.19 -6.13 -8.96
N ASN A 47 5.08 -5.24 -9.93
CA ASN A 47 5.69 -5.43 -11.23
C ASN A 47 7.22 -5.45 -11.12
N ALA A 48 7.80 -4.62 -10.24
CA ALA A 48 9.23 -4.64 -9.95
C ALA A 48 9.66 -5.93 -9.23
N LEU A 49 8.91 -6.38 -8.23
CA LEU A 49 9.18 -7.61 -7.49
C LEU A 49 9.11 -8.84 -8.40
N LYS A 50 8.08 -8.91 -9.25
CA LYS A 50 7.94 -9.98 -10.23
C LYS A 50 9.15 -10.05 -11.15
N LYS A 51 9.59 -8.90 -11.68
CA LYS A 51 10.80 -8.82 -12.52
C LYS A 51 12.05 -9.26 -11.78
N ALA A 52 12.22 -8.82 -10.53
CA ALA A 52 13.37 -9.22 -9.70
C ALA A 52 13.35 -10.70 -9.30
N LEU A 53 12.20 -11.37 -9.42
CA LEU A 53 12.05 -12.81 -9.18
C LEU A 53 12.13 -13.64 -10.48
N ASP A 54 12.11 -13.02 -11.66
CA ASP A 54 12.04 -13.73 -12.95
C ASP A 54 13.30 -14.58 -13.21
N ASP A 55 14.48 -14.15 -12.73
CA ASP A 55 15.73 -14.91 -12.82
C ASP A 55 16.00 -15.80 -11.58
N GLY A 56 15.09 -15.76 -10.61
CA GLY A 56 15.14 -16.51 -9.36
C GLY A 56 16.08 -15.94 -8.29
N ILE A 57 16.74 -14.79 -8.52
CA ILE A 57 17.65 -14.17 -7.54
C ILE A 57 17.42 -12.67 -7.51
N ILE A 58 16.95 -12.15 -6.38
CA ILE A 58 16.91 -10.70 -6.15
C ILE A 58 18.34 -10.22 -5.85
N THR A 59 18.91 -9.43 -6.75
CA THR A 59 20.22 -8.82 -6.57
C THR A 59 20.18 -7.70 -5.52
N SER A 60 21.36 -7.28 -5.03
CA SER A 60 21.43 -6.15 -4.07
C SER A 60 20.83 -4.87 -4.62
N ASP A 61 20.99 -4.60 -5.91
CA ASP A 61 20.49 -3.38 -6.55
C ASP A 61 18.96 -3.42 -6.68
N GLU A 62 18.40 -4.56 -7.06
CA GLU A 62 16.95 -4.78 -7.10
C GLU A 62 16.34 -4.69 -5.71
N ASN A 63 17.00 -5.27 -4.70
CA ASN A 63 16.55 -5.16 -3.32
C ASN A 63 16.53 -3.71 -2.82
N GLN A 64 17.52 -2.89 -3.20
CA GLN A 64 17.52 -1.45 -2.87
C GLN A 64 16.36 -0.71 -3.54
N ILE A 65 16.06 -1.01 -4.81
CA ILE A 65 14.93 -0.41 -5.52
C ILE A 65 13.61 -0.81 -4.85
N LEU A 66 13.42 -2.09 -4.57
CA LEU A 66 12.21 -2.60 -3.90
C LEU A 66 12.04 -1.99 -2.51
N THR A 67 13.11 -1.90 -1.73
CA THR A 67 13.09 -1.27 -0.40
C THR A 67 12.70 0.20 -0.49
N LYS A 68 13.27 0.93 -1.44
CA LYS A 68 12.93 2.35 -1.63
C LYS A 68 11.45 2.52 -2.02
N MET A 69 10.96 1.71 -2.95
CA MET A 69 9.55 1.76 -3.36
C MET A 69 8.62 1.45 -2.18
N LYS A 70 8.97 0.47 -1.34
CA LYS A 70 8.26 0.16 -0.10
C LYS A 70 8.23 1.34 0.86
N ASP A 71 9.38 1.99 1.08
CA ASP A 71 9.48 3.15 1.97
C ASP A 71 8.64 4.33 1.46
N ASP A 72 8.64 4.58 0.16
CA ASP A 72 7.83 5.62 -0.48
C ASP A 72 6.32 5.32 -0.32
N ILE A 73 5.90 4.07 -0.51
CA ILE A 73 4.51 3.62 -0.27
C ILE A 73 4.10 3.86 1.18
N LEU A 74 4.90 3.40 2.14
CA LEU A 74 4.60 3.56 3.56
C LEU A 74 4.54 5.04 3.97
N LYS A 75 5.45 5.85 3.43
CA LYS A 75 5.46 7.29 3.67
C LYS A 75 4.20 7.97 3.11
N ASN A 76 3.74 7.58 1.93
CA ASN A 76 2.51 8.11 1.35
C ASN A 76 1.29 7.77 2.21
N VAL A 77 1.18 6.53 2.70
CA VAL A 77 0.09 6.11 3.62
C VAL A 77 0.12 6.89 4.93
N ILE A 78 1.31 7.06 5.53
CA ILE A 78 1.48 7.86 6.76
C ILE A 78 1.14 9.33 6.50
N THR A 79 1.38 9.83 5.29
CA THR A 79 1.01 11.21 4.92
C THR A 79 -0.50 11.38 4.93
N VAL A 80 -1.27 10.41 4.41
CA VAL A 80 -2.75 10.40 4.53
C VAL A 80 -3.17 10.46 5.99
N ALA A 81 -2.55 9.63 6.85
CA ALA A 81 -2.86 9.58 8.28
C ALA A 81 -2.68 10.90 9.04
N ASN A 82 -1.87 11.81 8.50
CA ASN A 82 -1.47 13.05 9.15
C ASN A 82 -1.86 14.31 8.37
N PHE A 83 -2.61 14.16 7.27
CA PHE A 83 -2.88 15.26 6.34
C PHE A 83 -3.78 16.30 7.02
N ASP A 84 -4.83 15.84 7.70
CA ASP A 84 -5.80 16.70 8.35
C ASP A 84 -5.68 16.58 9.87
N LYS A 85 -5.57 17.70 10.60
CA LYS A 85 -5.59 17.67 12.08
C LYS A 85 -6.97 17.31 12.67
N ILE A 86 -7.93 16.94 11.81
CA ILE A 86 -9.31 16.59 12.12
C ILE A 86 -9.57 15.19 11.53
N VAL A 87 -8.74 14.21 11.88
CA VAL A 87 -9.01 12.81 11.54
C VAL A 87 -10.11 12.30 12.47
N ASP A 88 -11.26 11.96 11.91
CA ASP A 88 -12.33 11.31 12.69
C ASP A 88 -11.96 9.86 13.05
N ASP A 89 -12.72 9.23 13.94
CA ASP A 89 -12.39 7.88 14.41
C ASP A 89 -12.65 6.77 13.37
N GLU A 90 -13.55 7.00 12.41
CA GLU A 90 -13.77 6.12 11.25
C GLU A 90 -12.59 6.18 10.28
N GLU A 91 -12.11 7.38 9.95
CA GLU A 91 -10.98 7.61 9.07
C GLU A 91 -9.69 7.00 9.65
N LYS A 92 -9.42 7.19 10.95
CA LYS A 92 -8.30 6.50 11.65
C LYS A 92 -8.41 4.99 11.53
N GLY A 93 -9.62 4.44 11.65
CA GLY A 93 -9.86 3.01 11.53
C GLY A 93 -9.48 2.48 10.15
N MET A 94 -9.85 3.20 9.10
CA MET A 94 -9.57 2.81 7.72
C MET A 94 -8.08 2.94 7.37
N ILE A 95 -7.45 4.05 7.73
CA ILE A 95 -6.02 4.28 7.49
C ILE A 95 -5.16 3.26 8.25
N LYS A 96 -5.54 2.95 9.49
CA LYS A 96 -4.89 1.89 10.27
C LYS A 96 -5.00 0.54 9.56
N LYS A 97 -6.18 0.20 9.05
CA LYS A 97 -6.39 -1.06 8.32
C LYS A 97 -5.56 -1.15 7.04
N ILE A 98 -5.45 -0.07 6.27
CA ILE A 98 -4.56 -0.01 5.10
C ILE A 98 -3.10 -0.20 5.52
N THR A 99 -2.67 0.49 6.57
CA THR A 99 -1.30 0.38 7.09
C THR A 99 -0.99 -1.05 7.51
N GLU A 100 -1.93 -1.73 8.18
CA GLU A 100 -1.81 -3.14 8.56
C GLU A 100 -1.72 -4.06 7.34
N ILE A 101 -2.60 -3.88 6.33
CA ILE A 101 -2.58 -4.67 5.09
C ILE A 101 -1.22 -4.52 4.38
N ILE A 102 -0.74 -3.28 4.24
CA ILE A 102 0.53 -2.97 3.56
C ILE A 102 1.73 -3.53 4.34
N ASN A 103 1.71 -3.45 5.67
CA ASN A 103 2.78 -4.03 6.49
C ASN A 103 2.81 -5.57 6.39
N VAL A 104 1.63 -6.22 6.44
CA VAL A 104 1.53 -7.67 6.21
C VAL A 104 2.06 -8.02 4.83
N TYR A 105 1.60 -7.30 3.81
CA TYR A 105 2.03 -7.48 2.42
C TYR A 105 3.55 -7.46 2.28
N PHE A 106 4.23 -6.46 2.84
CA PHE A 106 5.68 -6.37 2.76
C PHE A 106 6.42 -7.38 3.65
N SER A 107 5.84 -7.78 4.78
CA SER A 107 6.44 -8.79 5.66
C SER A 107 6.50 -10.18 5.02
N GLU A 108 5.49 -10.55 4.22
CA GLU A 108 5.47 -11.84 3.53
C GLU A 108 6.50 -11.91 2.39
N VAL A 109 6.73 -10.79 1.70
CA VAL A 109 7.74 -10.70 0.64
C VAL A 109 9.15 -10.88 1.20
N GLU A 110 9.45 -10.27 2.35
CA GLU A 110 10.76 -10.42 3.02
C GLU A 110 11.05 -11.87 3.46
N ASP A 111 10.01 -12.64 3.80
CA ASP A 111 10.17 -14.05 4.17
C ASP A 111 10.42 -14.95 2.95
N THR A 112 9.90 -14.57 1.77
CA THR A 112 10.16 -15.32 0.52
C THR A 112 11.57 -15.14 -0.05
N GLY A 113 12.28 -14.05 0.29
CA GLY A 113 13.65 -13.77 -0.16
C GLY A 113 14.78 -14.38 0.66
N LYS A 114 14.48 -15.08 1.78
CA LYS A 114 15.48 -15.66 2.69
C LYS A 114 15.85 -17.13 2.44
N ARG A 115 15.46 -17.71 1.29
CA ARG A 115 15.69 -19.13 0.99
C ARG A 115 16.84 -19.38 0.04
#